data_AF-A0A7V6SJ03-F1
#
_entry.id   AF-A0A7V6SJ03-F1
#
_cell.length_a   1.000
_cell.length_b   1.000
_cell.length_c   1.000
_cell.angle_alpha   90.00
_cell.angle_beta   90.00
_cell.angle_gamma   90.00
#
_symmetry.space_group_name_H-M   'P 1'
#
loop_
_entity.id
_entity.type
_entity.pdbx_description
1 polymer ?
#
loop_
_entity_poly.entity_id
_entity_poly.type
_entity_poly.pdbx_seq_one_letter_code
_entity_poly.pdbx_strand_id
1 'polypeptide(L)'
;MVLLKNDDDLLPLASETRVAVVGDFAATPRYQGAGSSLINPTRVTSALEALEGRLQIAGVAQGFRRNAPHDPELVDEAVRVARDADVVLLHIGLDELSESEGRDREHLRLPESQLLLIEALALVGTPVVAVLSAGAPIQMPWLEDASAVVHGYLGGQAGAEGMADILLGAANPSGRLAETYLKRLSDSPTAGAVPSHERDAVYHEGVFVGYRYTTTAGVPVLFPFGFGLSYTSFTYSDLMIDADGVTFTLTNTGDREGAEVAQLYVAPPVGASGRPTRELKGFQKVELAPGESRTVTIPFDEYTFRTFDMTADAWAVPEGDYGIAVAASVEDLRLTGALRVGSTGERQSLTDEASAVVVGAMLEAEPRSLEFESLPAAAEPRRRVALSENDPLLAMEGARSPLARFAEKRLAGMLRKADAKGTPDLNLLFLTGMPFRAMGKMTGGAMSEEMVDSLVATVNGRHLAGLGGLVRGFFANRSREKTLNRLYEQQSSAGVKE
;
A
#
# COMPACT_ATOMS: atom_id res chain seq x y z
N MET A 1 -4.23 -4.28 -14.76
CA MET A 1 -4.96 -4.98 -13.68
C MET A 1 -4.29 -6.31 -13.42
N VAL A 2 -4.48 -6.88 -12.23
CA VAL A 2 -3.85 -8.15 -11.84
C VAL A 2 -4.91 -9.24 -11.78
N LEU A 3 -4.77 -10.29 -12.60
CA LEU A 3 -5.59 -11.49 -12.49
C LEU A 3 -4.98 -12.35 -11.37
N LEU A 4 -5.76 -12.63 -10.33
CA LEU A 4 -5.28 -13.34 -9.14
C LEU A 4 -5.66 -14.83 -9.16
N LYS A 5 -6.81 -15.15 -9.74
CA LYS A 5 -7.35 -16.50 -9.85
C LYS A 5 -8.18 -16.62 -11.13
N ASN A 6 -8.12 -17.76 -11.81
CA ASN A 6 -8.90 -18.05 -13.01
C ASN A 6 -9.07 -19.57 -13.18
N ASP A 7 -10.02 -20.15 -12.47
CA ASP A 7 -10.29 -21.58 -12.54
C ASP A 7 -10.92 -21.94 -13.89
N ASP A 8 -10.55 -23.11 -14.43
CA ASP A 8 -11.06 -23.68 -15.69
C ASP A 8 -11.04 -22.71 -16.89
N ASP A 9 -10.10 -21.75 -16.88
CA ASP A 9 -9.99 -20.68 -17.88
C ASP A 9 -11.31 -19.91 -18.09
N LEU A 10 -12.08 -19.69 -17.00
CA LEU A 10 -13.37 -18.99 -17.04
C LEU A 10 -13.29 -17.61 -17.71
N LEU A 11 -12.24 -16.84 -17.40
CA LEU A 11 -11.93 -15.60 -18.10
C LEU A 11 -10.91 -15.85 -19.23
N PRO A 12 -11.05 -15.16 -20.38
CA PRO A 12 -12.04 -14.11 -20.66
C PRO A 12 -13.44 -14.65 -21.02
N LEU A 13 -14.48 -13.88 -20.70
CA LEU A 13 -15.86 -14.18 -21.03
C LEU A 13 -16.15 -13.97 -22.53
N ALA A 14 -16.98 -14.84 -23.09
CA ALA A 14 -17.51 -14.67 -24.43
C ALA A 14 -18.65 -13.64 -24.45
N SER A 15 -18.84 -12.97 -25.59
CA SER A 15 -19.83 -11.89 -25.73
C SER A 15 -21.29 -12.33 -25.48
N GLU A 16 -21.57 -13.61 -25.71
CA GLU A 16 -22.86 -14.24 -25.55
C GLU A 16 -23.13 -14.73 -24.12
N THR A 17 -22.12 -14.72 -23.25
CA THR A 17 -22.27 -15.15 -21.85
C THR A 17 -23.33 -14.30 -21.16
N ARG A 18 -24.30 -14.97 -20.53
CA ARG A 18 -25.35 -14.32 -19.76
C ARG A 18 -24.86 -14.05 -18.35
N VAL A 19 -24.74 -12.78 -17.98
CA VAL A 19 -24.13 -12.37 -16.71
C VAL A 19 -25.12 -11.69 -15.76
N ALA A 20 -25.03 -12.02 -14.48
CA ALA A 20 -25.61 -11.22 -13.41
C ALA A 20 -24.56 -10.25 -12.91
N VAL A 21 -24.85 -8.95 -12.93
CA VAL A 21 -23.94 -7.93 -12.38
C VAL A 21 -24.38 -7.58 -10.97
N VAL A 22 -23.56 -7.93 -9.99
CA VAL A 22 -23.89 -7.80 -8.57
C VAL A 22 -22.88 -6.90 -7.87
N GLY A 23 -23.34 -6.02 -6.98
CA GLY A 23 -22.49 -5.22 -6.12
C GLY A 23 -22.55 -3.72 -6.45
N ASP A 24 -22.60 -2.90 -5.41
CA ASP A 24 -22.73 -1.44 -5.50
C ASP A 24 -21.61 -0.77 -6.33
N PHE A 25 -20.39 -1.35 -6.31
CA PHE A 25 -19.25 -0.85 -7.10
C PHE A 25 -19.46 -0.94 -8.61
N ALA A 26 -20.41 -1.76 -9.09
CA ALA A 26 -20.71 -1.84 -10.52
C ALA A 26 -21.39 -0.56 -11.05
N ALA A 27 -22.32 -0.01 -10.27
CA ALA A 27 -23.05 1.21 -10.63
C ALA A 27 -22.31 2.49 -10.19
N THR A 28 -21.64 2.43 -9.03
CA THR A 28 -20.92 3.57 -8.46
C THR A 28 -19.43 3.23 -8.38
N PRO A 29 -18.57 3.57 -9.34
CA PRO A 29 -17.19 3.10 -9.32
C PRO A 29 -16.37 3.62 -8.13
N ARG A 30 -15.52 2.75 -7.56
CA ARG A 30 -14.42 3.14 -6.66
C ARG A 30 -13.14 3.17 -7.48
N TYR A 31 -12.75 4.37 -7.93
CA TYR A 31 -11.71 4.54 -8.94
C TYR A 31 -10.50 5.35 -8.48
N GLN A 32 -10.57 5.98 -7.30
CA GLN A 32 -9.48 6.77 -6.74
C GLN A 32 -9.48 6.66 -5.22
N GLY A 33 -8.41 7.16 -4.58
CA GLY A 33 -8.31 7.24 -3.13
C GLY A 33 -9.30 8.24 -2.53
N ALA A 34 -9.31 8.32 -1.21
CA ALA A 34 -10.02 9.38 -0.49
C ALA A 34 -9.01 10.39 0.08
N GLY A 35 -9.50 11.53 0.60
CA GLY A 35 -8.64 12.54 1.19
C GLY A 35 -8.22 13.65 0.23
N SER A 36 -7.06 14.22 0.48
CA SER A 36 -6.45 15.30 -0.31
C SER A 36 -6.08 14.91 -1.74
N SER A 37 -6.02 13.60 -2.05
CA SER A 37 -5.74 13.10 -3.39
C SER A 37 -6.96 13.08 -4.32
N LEU A 38 -8.13 13.56 -3.87
CA LEU A 38 -9.35 13.56 -4.69
C LEU A 38 -9.21 14.52 -5.88
N ILE A 39 -9.43 13.99 -7.07
CA ILE A 39 -9.44 14.73 -8.33
C ILE A 39 -10.86 14.72 -8.89
N ASN A 40 -11.32 15.87 -9.40
CA ASN A 40 -12.56 15.96 -10.16
C ASN A 40 -12.34 15.37 -11.56
N PRO A 41 -12.90 14.21 -11.88
CA PRO A 41 -12.67 13.54 -13.17
C PRO A 41 -13.42 14.27 -14.29
N THR A 42 -12.91 14.17 -15.52
CA THR A 42 -13.64 14.68 -16.70
C THR A 42 -14.88 13.85 -16.98
N ARG A 43 -14.77 12.52 -16.84
CA ARG A 43 -15.86 11.54 -16.98
C ARG A 43 -15.48 10.29 -16.21
N VAL A 44 -16.45 9.68 -15.52
CA VAL A 44 -16.30 8.36 -14.92
C VAL A 44 -17.35 7.45 -15.54
N THR A 45 -16.90 6.35 -16.13
CA THR A 45 -17.77 5.31 -16.68
C THR A 45 -18.04 4.25 -15.63
N SER A 46 -19.29 3.82 -15.45
CA SER A 46 -19.63 2.72 -14.54
C SER A 46 -19.33 1.35 -15.16
N ALA A 47 -19.27 0.28 -14.36
CA ALA A 47 -19.12 -1.07 -14.93
C ALA A 47 -20.36 -1.45 -15.76
N LEU A 48 -21.56 -1.03 -15.32
CA LEU A 48 -22.80 -1.25 -16.06
C LEU A 48 -22.75 -0.60 -17.45
N GLU A 49 -22.29 0.65 -17.52
CA GLU A 49 -22.08 1.36 -18.79
C GLU A 49 -20.98 0.72 -19.64
N ALA A 50 -19.87 0.30 -19.02
CA ALA A 50 -18.73 -0.30 -19.73
C ALA A 50 -19.04 -1.69 -20.32
N LEU A 51 -20.02 -2.41 -19.75
CA LEU A 51 -20.45 -3.75 -20.19
C LEU A 51 -21.67 -3.70 -21.14
N GLU A 52 -22.34 -2.55 -21.25
CA GLU A 52 -23.53 -2.39 -22.08
C GLU A 52 -23.24 -2.73 -23.55
N GLY A 53 -24.07 -3.62 -24.12
CA GLY A 53 -23.91 -4.09 -25.51
C GLY A 53 -22.71 -5.02 -25.75
N ARG A 54 -21.92 -5.34 -24.71
CA ARG A 54 -20.76 -6.25 -24.80
C ARG A 54 -21.04 -7.64 -24.22
N LEU A 55 -21.97 -7.73 -23.27
CA LEU A 55 -22.45 -8.98 -22.65
C LEU A 55 -23.98 -9.00 -22.55
N GLN A 56 -24.55 -10.20 -22.37
CA GLN A 56 -25.98 -10.36 -22.11
C GLN A 56 -26.27 -10.18 -20.61
N ILE A 57 -26.72 -8.99 -20.20
CA ILE A 57 -27.03 -8.72 -18.80
C ILE A 57 -28.36 -9.40 -18.41
N ALA A 58 -28.28 -10.48 -17.62
CA ALA A 58 -29.41 -11.24 -17.12
C ALA A 58 -30.22 -10.47 -16.06
N GLY A 59 -29.50 -9.68 -15.26
CA GLY A 59 -30.02 -8.92 -14.14
C GLY A 59 -28.92 -8.14 -13.46
N VAL A 60 -29.32 -7.10 -12.75
CA VAL A 60 -28.44 -6.26 -11.93
C VAL A 60 -29.00 -6.24 -10.51
N ALA A 61 -28.14 -6.42 -9.51
CA ALA A 61 -28.53 -6.34 -8.11
C ALA A 61 -27.47 -5.57 -7.31
N GLN A 62 -27.90 -4.75 -6.36
CA GLN A 62 -26.96 -3.98 -5.55
C GLN A 62 -26.17 -4.88 -4.58
N GLY A 63 -26.82 -5.90 -4.01
CA GLY A 63 -26.22 -6.90 -3.11
C GLY A 63 -25.89 -6.37 -1.70
N PHE A 64 -25.33 -5.17 -1.56
CA PHE A 64 -24.99 -4.57 -0.28
C PHE A 64 -24.96 -3.04 -0.36
N ARG A 65 -25.01 -2.37 0.80
CA ARG A 65 -24.69 -0.94 0.93
C ARG A 65 -23.31 -0.82 1.59
N ARG A 66 -22.42 0.00 1.03
CA ARG A 66 -21.02 0.13 1.51
C ARG A 66 -20.93 0.46 3.00
N ASN A 67 -21.68 1.49 3.42
CA ASN A 67 -21.59 2.08 4.76
C ASN A 67 -22.80 1.72 5.63
N ALA A 68 -23.43 0.56 5.40
CA ALA A 68 -24.58 0.13 6.19
C ALA A 68 -24.47 -1.34 6.61
N PRO A 69 -25.22 -1.74 7.65
CA PRO A 69 -25.34 -3.15 8.00
C PRO A 69 -25.86 -3.99 6.84
N HIS A 70 -25.64 -5.29 6.96
CA HIS A 70 -26.19 -6.30 6.07
C HIS A 70 -27.71 -6.12 5.87
N ASP A 71 -28.15 -6.21 4.61
CA ASP A 71 -29.55 -6.14 4.22
C ASP A 71 -29.94 -7.45 3.51
N PRO A 72 -30.71 -8.33 4.18
CA PRO A 72 -31.12 -9.60 3.60
C PRO A 72 -31.89 -9.47 2.27
N GLU A 73 -32.66 -8.40 2.09
CA GLU A 73 -33.46 -8.21 0.87
C GLU A 73 -32.56 -7.97 -0.36
N LEU A 74 -31.45 -7.26 -0.17
CA LEU A 74 -30.46 -7.03 -1.23
C LEU A 74 -29.70 -8.33 -1.59
N VAL A 75 -29.43 -9.17 -0.60
CA VAL A 75 -28.82 -10.49 -0.83
C VAL A 75 -29.78 -11.43 -1.55
N ASP A 76 -31.05 -11.47 -1.14
CA ASP A 76 -32.08 -12.27 -1.81
C ASP A 76 -32.28 -11.84 -3.27
N GLU A 77 -32.24 -10.54 -3.54
CA GLU A 77 -32.26 -10.01 -4.91
C GLU A 77 -31.05 -10.48 -5.72
N ALA A 78 -29.83 -10.38 -5.15
CA ALA A 78 -28.60 -10.83 -5.79
C ALA A 78 -28.62 -12.33 -6.11
N VAL A 79 -29.07 -13.15 -5.16
CA VAL A 79 -29.23 -14.60 -5.34
C VAL A 79 -30.26 -14.90 -6.45
N ARG A 80 -31.35 -14.14 -6.52
CA ARG A 80 -32.37 -14.31 -7.57
C ARG A 80 -31.80 -14.04 -8.96
N VAL A 81 -31.08 -12.94 -9.16
CA VAL A 81 -30.49 -12.63 -10.48
C VAL A 81 -29.36 -13.59 -10.85
N ALA A 82 -28.61 -14.09 -9.87
CA ALA A 82 -27.52 -15.06 -10.08
C ALA A 82 -28.01 -16.42 -10.60
N ARG A 83 -29.17 -16.90 -10.14
CA ARG A 83 -29.78 -18.17 -10.58
C ARG A 83 -30.11 -18.22 -12.07
N ASP A 84 -30.36 -17.06 -12.65
CA ASP A 84 -30.74 -16.93 -14.05
C ASP A 84 -29.54 -16.63 -14.96
N ALA A 85 -28.32 -16.55 -14.43
CA ALA A 85 -27.10 -16.22 -15.19
C ALA A 85 -26.17 -17.43 -15.34
N ASP A 86 -25.31 -17.38 -16.36
CA ASP A 86 -24.21 -18.32 -16.54
C ASP A 86 -23.02 -17.98 -15.63
N VAL A 87 -22.81 -16.68 -15.36
CA VAL A 87 -21.71 -16.16 -14.54
C VAL A 87 -22.20 -14.96 -13.71
N VAL A 88 -21.73 -14.85 -12.47
CA VAL A 88 -21.91 -13.65 -11.64
C VAL A 88 -20.66 -12.78 -11.71
N LEU A 89 -20.81 -11.54 -12.18
CA LEU A 89 -19.78 -10.50 -12.04
C LEU A 89 -20.02 -9.76 -10.72
N LEU A 90 -19.27 -10.14 -9.69
CA LEU A 90 -19.40 -9.61 -8.34
C LEU A 90 -18.42 -8.47 -8.11
N HIS A 91 -18.91 -7.23 -8.13
CA HIS A 91 -18.13 -6.02 -7.89
C HIS A 91 -18.09 -5.69 -6.40
N ILE A 92 -16.94 -5.96 -5.76
CA ILE A 92 -16.71 -5.85 -4.32
C ILE A 92 -15.41 -5.12 -4.03
N GLY A 93 -15.19 -4.71 -2.78
CA GLY A 93 -14.05 -3.86 -2.47
C GLY A 93 -14.13 -3.09 -1.17
N LEU A 94 -13.22 -2.13 -1.04
CA LEU A 94 -13.14 -1.21 0.10
C LEU A 94 -13.74 0.14 -0.29
N ASP A 95 -14.48 0.74 0.64
CA ASP A 95 -15.09 2.06 0.45
C ASP A 95 -14.12 3.21 0.79
N GLU A 96 -14.59 4.43 0.55
CA GLU A 96 -13.91 5.69 0.85
C GLU A 96 -13.47 5.81 2.31
N LEU A 97 -14.25 5.24 3.24
CA LEU A 97 -14.05 5.39 4.68
C LEU A 97 -12.98 4.43 5.20
N SER A 98 -12.96 3.23 4.63
CA SER A 98 -12.02 2.15 4.94
C SER A 98 -10.60 2.52 4.52
N GLU A 99 -10.42 3.37 3.50
CA GLU A 99 -9.13 3.78 2.95
C GLU A 99 -8.98 5.31 2.96
N SER A 100 -9.29 5.92 4.10
CA SER A 100 -9.28 7.38 4.26
C SER A 100 -7.92 7.90 4.72
N GLU A 101 -7.50 9.04 4.17
CA GLU A 101 -6.29 9.74 4.61
C GLU A 101 -6.33 10.06 6.12
N GLY A 102 -5.18 9.90 6.78
CA GLY A 102 -5.01 10.19 8.20
C GLY A 102 -5.54 9.09 9.12
N ARG A 103 -5.90 7.92 8.58
CA ARG A 103 -6.30 6.74 9.34
C ARG A 103 -5.72 5.49 8.71
N ASP A 104 -5.24 4.59 9.56
CA ASP A 104 -4.90 3.23 9.16
C ASP A 104 -6.12 2.32 9.31
N ARG A 105 -6.16 1.25 8.51
CA ARG A 105 -7.13 0.17 8.68
C ARG A 105 -6.75 -0.67 9.89
N GLU A 106 -7.75 -1.05 10.69
CA GLU A 106 -7.55 -1.97 11.83
C GLU A 106 -7.52 -3.45 11.40
N HIS A 107 -7.99 -3.76 10.18
CA HIS A 107 -8.00 -5.11 9.64
C HIS A 107 -7.93 -5.12 8.11
N LEU A 108 -7.52 -6.26 7.55
CA LEU A 108 -7.41 -6.46 6.10
C LEU A 108 -8.68 -7.06 5.45
N ARG A 109 -9.71 -7.39 6.22
CA ARG A 109 -10.97 -7.99 5.73
C ARG A 109 -11.81 -7.02 4.90
N LEU A 110 -12.62 -7.58 3.98
CA LEU A 110 -13.78 -6.89 3.40
C LEU A 110 -14.86 -6.64 4.48
N PRO A 111 -15.79 -5.69 4.25
CA PRO A 111 -16.97 -5.52 5.09
C PRO A 111 -17.80 -6.81 5.18
N GLU A 112 -18.36 -7.09 6.36
CA GLU A 112 -19.13 -8.30 6.65
C GLU A 112 -20.33 -8.49 5.72
N SER A 113 -20.99 -7.39 5.31
CA SER A 113 -22.09 -7.43 4.34
C SER A 113 -21.68 -7.99 2.98
N GLN A 114 -20.44 -7.76 2.54
CA GLN A 114 -19.91 -8.32 1.30
C GLN A 114 -19.53 -9.79 1.47
N LEU A 115 -19.00 -10.19 2.64
CA LEU A 115 -18.67 -11.58 2.95
C LEU A 115 -19.93 -12.46 2.93
N LEU A 116 -20.99 -12.03 3.61
CA LEU A 116 -22.28 -12.74 3.62
C LEU A 116 -22.89 -12.87 2.22
N LEU A 117 -22.73 -11.84 1.39
CA LEU A 117 -23.17 -11.88 -0.01
C LEU A 117 -22.37 -12.91 -0.83
N ILE A 118 -21.05 -12.97 -0.65
CA ILE A 118 -20.20 -13.96 -1.34
C ILE A 118 -20.63 -15.37 -0.95
N GLU A 119 -20.80 -15.65 0.34
CA GLU A 119 -21.27 -16.95 0.85
C GLU A 119 -22.64 -17.32 0.25
N ALA A 120 -23.58 -16.38 0.20
CA ALA A 120 -24.91 -16.62 -0.37
C ALA A 120 -24.86 -16.91 -1.88
N LEU A 121 -24.01 -16.20 -2.64
CA LEU A 121 -23.83 -16.42 -4.07
C LEU A 121 -23.13 -17.75 -4.37
N ALA A 122 -22.15 -18.15 -3.55
CA ALA A 122 -21.46 -19.43 -3.69
C ALA A 122 -22.43 -20.62 -3.61
N LEU A 123 -23.46 -20.53 -2.77
CA LEU A 123 -24.50 -21.56 -2.62
C LEU A 123 -25.45 -21.67 -3.83
N VAL A 124 -25.44 -20.70 -4.76
CA VAL A 124 -26.26 -20.75 -5.98
C VAL A 124 -25.72 -21.78 -6.97
N GLY A 125 -24.41 -22.00 -6.98
CA GLY A 125 -23.72 -22.87 -7.93
C GLY A 125 -23.42 -22.22 -9.29
N THR A 126 -23.79 -20.95 -9.50
CA THR A 126 -23.35 -20.16 -10.64
C THR A 126 -21.91 -19.68 -10.41
N PRO A 127 -20.96 -19.89 -11.35
CA PRO A 127 -19.60 -19.39 -11.23
C PRO A 127 -19.52 -17.90 -10.90
N VAL A 128 -18.69 -17.55 -9.92
CA VAL A 128 -18.51 -16.16 -9.45
C VAL A 128 -17.17 -15.61 -9.90
N VAL A 129 -17.19 -14.49 -10.60
CA VAL A 129 -16.01 -13.67 -10.92
C VAL A 129 -16.00 -12.47 -9.98
N ALA A 130 -15.05 -12.44 -9.04
CA ALA A 130 -14.87 -11.31 -8.14
C ALA A 130 -14.06 -10.20 -8.82
N VAL A 131 -14.67 -9.03 -8.98
CA VAL A 131 -14.06 -7.82 -9.53
C VAL A 131 -13.74 -6.86 -8.38
N LEU A 132 -12.47 -6.82 -7.96
CA LEU A 132 -12.03 -6.14 -6.74
C LEU A 132 -11.63 -4.69 -6.99
N SER A 133 -12.24 -3.76 -6.24
CA SER A 133 -11.83 -2.35 -6.13
C SER A 133 -11.30 -2.05 -4.73
N ALA A 134 -9.98 -1.98 -4.57
CA ALA A 134 -9.32 -1.69 -3.28
C ALA A 134 -7.95 -1.07 -3.52
N GLY A 135 -7.50 -0.14 -2.69
CA GLY A 135 -6.19 0.50 -2.80
C GLY A 135 -5.04 -0.32 -2.23
N ALA A 136 -5.33 -1.27 -1.34
CA ALA A 136 -4.34 -2.07 -0.60
C ALA A 136 -4.74 -3.55 -0.49
N PRO A 137 -3.84 -4.44 -0.03
CA PRO A 137 -4.14 -5.84 0.17
C PRO A 137 -5.38 -6.10 1.03
N ILE A 138 -6.11 -7.16 0.67
CA ILE A 138 -7.28 -7.64 1.41
C ILE A 138 -7.13 -9.13 1.72
N GLN A 139 -7.65 -9.55 2.86
CA GLN A 139 -7.80 -10.97 3.18
C GLN A 139 -8.95 -11.58 2.37
N MET A 140 -8.72 -12.79 1.85
CA MET A 140 -9.69 -13.51 1.03
C MET A 140 -9.96 -14.91 1.59
N PRO A 141 -10.58 -15.05 2.78
CA PRO A 141 -11.03 -16.36 3.27
C PRO A 141 -12.06 -17.03 2.34
N TRP A 142 -12.68 -16.23 1.47
CA TRP A 142 -13.68 -16.60 0.46
C TRP A 142 -13.08 -16.93 -0.92
N LEU A 143 -11.75 -17.05 -1.05
CA LEU A 143 -11.10 -17.24 -2.36
C LEU A 143 -11.59 -18.50 -3.10
N GLU A 144 -11.94 -19.56 -2.35
CA GLU A 144 -12.48 -20.81 -2.90
C GLU A 144 -13.91 -20.64 -3.44
N ASP A 145 -14.66 -19.65 -2.95
CA ASP A 145 -16.04 -19.36 -3.38
C ASP A 145 -16.08 -18.57 -4.70
N ALA A 146 -14.95 -18.06 -5.17
CA ALA A 146 -14.81 -17.35 -6.44
C ALA A 146 -14.06 -18.19 -7.47
N SER A 147 -14.63 -18.38 -8.64
CA SER A 147 -14.01 -19.08 -9.77
C SER A 147 -12.92 -18.24 -10.43
N ALA A 148 -13.06 -16.91 -10.44
CA ALA A 148 -12.01 -16.01 -10.87
C ALA A 148 -11.96 -14.74 -10.02
N VAL A 149 -10.78 -14.11 -9.92
CA VAL A 149 -10.57 -12.88 -9.16
C VAL A 149 -9.70 -11.93 -9.98
N VAL A 150 -10.22 -10.75 -10.30
CA VAL A 150 -9.49 -9.67 -10.96
C VAL A 150 -9.35 -8.49 -10.02
N HIS A 151 -8.12 -8.09 -9.72
CA HIS A 151 -7.85 -6.90 -8.93
C HIS A 151 -7.62 -5.66 -9.80
N GLY A 152 -8.58 -4.73 -9.72
CA GLY A 152 -8.57 -3.46 -10.44
C GLY A 152 -7.77 -2.35 -9.76
N TYR A 153 -7.32 -2.55 -8.51
CA TYR A 153 -6.87 -1.48 -7.64
C TYR A 153 -7.87 -0.30 -7.61
N LEU A 154 -7.38 0.93 -7.76
CA LEU A 154 -8.15 2.15 -7.98
C LEU A 154 -7.83 2.64 -9.40
N GLY A 155 -8.60 2.16 -10.38
CA GLY A 155 -8.26 2.21 -11.80
C GLY A 155 -8.36 3.57 -12.51
N GLY A 156 -8.63 4.66 -11.78
CA GLY A 156 -8.84 5.98 -12.35
C GLY A 156 -10.13 6.11 -13.16
N GLN A 157 -10.33 7.26 -13.79
CA GLN A 157 -11.62 7.64 -14.38
C GLN A 157 -12.11 6.71 -15.52
N ALA A 158 -11.19 5.98 -16.18
CA ALA A 158 -11.47 4.98 -17.23
C ALA A 158 -11.31 3.52 -16.72
N GLY A 159 -11.23 3.32 -15.40
CA GLY A 159 -10.95 2.02 -14.81
C GLY A 159 -12.00 0.95 -15.14
N ALA A 160 -13.28 1.31 -15.22
CA ALA A 160 -14.34 0.37 -15.58
C ALA A 160 -14.24 -0.13 -17.03
N GLU A 161 -13.84 0.74 -17.96
CA GLU A 161 -13.65 0.41 -19.37
C GLU A 161 -12.48 -0.56 -19.53
N GLY A 162 -11.34 -0.25 -18.89
CA GLY A 162 -10.20 -1.16 -18.86
C GLY A 162 -10.51 -2.50 -18.17
N MET A 163 -11.38 -2.52 -17.16
CA MET A 163 -11.83 -3.76 -16.52
C MET A 163 -12.69 -4.59 -17.47
N ALA A 164 -13.61 -3.96 -18.18
CA ALA A 164 -14.41 -4.65 -19.20
C ALA A 164 -13.51 -5.25 -20.29
N ASP A 165 -12.47 -4.54 -20.74
CA ASP A 165 -11.53 -5.07 -21.73
C ASP A 165 -10.78 -6.31 -21.24
N ILE A 166 -10.43 -6.36 -19.95
CA ILE A 166 -9.85 -7.56 -19.32
C ILE A 166 -10.89 -8.68 -19.24
N LEU A 167 -12.09 -8.41 -18.72
CA LEU A 167 -13.13 -9.43 -18.54
C LEU A 167 -13.54 -10.09 -19.85
N LEU A 168 -13.57 -9.33 -20.95
CA LEU A 168 -13.92 -9.83 -22.29
C LEU A 168 -12.70 -10.25 -23.14
N GLY A 169 -11.48 -10.15 -22.61
CA GLY A 169 -10.27 -10.54 -23.32
C GLY A 169 -9.90 -9.66 -24.52
N ALA A 170 -10.47 -8.46 -24.61
CA ALA A 170 -9.99 -7.41 -25.52
C ALA A 170 -8.58 -6.93 -25.11
N ALA A 171 -8.24 -7.07 -23.83
CA ALA A 171 -6.89 -6.96 -23.31
C ALA A 171 -6.53 -8.20 -22.46
N ASN A 172 -5.26 -8.62 -22.51
CA ASN A 172 -4.74 -9.68 -21.66
C ASN A 172 -4.21 -9.08 -20.33
N PRO A 173 -4.62 -9.59 -19.15
CA PRO A 173 -4.10 -9.11 -17.88
C PRO A 173 -2.59 -9.35 -17.78
N SER A 174 -1.88 -8.30 -17.44
CA SER A 174 -0.41 -8.27 -17.39
C SER A 174 0.12 -7.40 -16.25
N GLY A 175 -0.73 -7.10 -15.26
CA GLY A 175 -0.31 -6.46 -14.02
C GLY A 175 0.33 -7.49 -13.08
N ARG A 176 1.32 -7.05 -12.31
CA ARG A 176 1.92 -7.82 -11.22
C ARG A 176 1.68 -7.11 -9.89
N LEU A 177 1.47 -7.87 -8.82
CA LEU A 177 1.30 -7.31 -7.47
C LEU A 177 2.55 -6.55 -7.03
N ALA A 178 2.37 -5.31 -6.59
CA ALA A 178 3.42 -4.50 -5.98
C ALA A 178 3.56 -4.75 -4.47
N GLU A 179 2.65 -5.53 -3.89
CA GLU A 179 2.56 -5.80 -2.45
C GLU A 179 2.29 -7.29 -2.21
N THR A 180 2.72 -7.82 -1.07
CA THR A 180 2.47 -9.21 -0.67
C THR A 180 1.09 -9.32 -0.02
N TYR A 181 0.28 -10.29 -0.45
CA TYR A 181 -1.00 -10.59 0.18
C TYR A 181 -0.78 -11.64 1.25
N LEU A 182 -0.73 -11.22 2.51
CA LEU A 182 -0.62 -12.13 3.65
C LEU A 182 -1.90 -12.94 3.84
N LYS A 183 -1.79 -14.17 4.35
CA LYS A 183 -2.96 -14.94 4.80
C LYS A 183 -3.58 -14.27 6.02
N ARG A 184 -2.75 -13.83 6.98
CA ARG A 184 -3.17 -13.13 8.19
C ARG A 184 -2.35 -11.87 8.41
N LEU A 185 -2.98 -10.82 8.92
CA LEU A 185 -2.24 -9.61 9.33
C LEU A 185 -1.19 -9.92 10.41
N SER A 186 -1.45 -10.92 11.26
CA SER A 186 -0.50 -11.44 12.25
C SER A 186 0.76 -12.07 11.65
N ASP A 187 0.75 -12.37 10.35
CA ASP A 187 1.91 -12.90 9.64
C ASP A 187 2.83 -11.78 9.14
N SER A 188 2.50 -10.51 9.40
CA SER A 188 3.36 -9.35 9.12
C SER A 188 4.55 -9.32 10.07
N PRO A 189 5.75 -8.90 9.63
CA PRO A 189 6.90 -8.72 10.53
C PRO A 189 6.67 -7.62 11.58
N THR A 190 5.67 -6.76 11.36
CA THR A 190 5.27 -5.67 12.27
C THR A 190 4.07 -6.01 13.14
N ALA A 191 3.60 -7.28 13.11
CA ALA A 191 2.46 -7.71 13.90
C ALA A 191 2.70 -7.46 15.39
N GLY A 192 1.78 -6.74 16.04
CA GLY A 192 1.87 -6.39 17.46
C GLY A 192 2.74 -5.17 17.79
N ALA A 193 3.53 -4.65 16.83
CA ALA A 193 4.32 -3.42 17.00
C ALA A 193 3.64 -2.19 16.36
N VAL A 194 2.75 -2.41 15.39
CA VAL A 194 2.02 -1.35 14.67
C VAL A 194 0.51 -1.51 14.90
N PRO A 195 -0.21 -0.43 15.27
CA PRO A 195 0.30 0.93 15.53
C PRO A 195 1.12 1.01 16.83
N SER A 196 2.16 1.86 16.83
CA SER A 196 2.92 2.13 18.07
C SER A 196 2.05 2.96 19.03
N HIS A 197 2.02 2.55 20.29
CA HIS A 197 1.41 3.31 21.39
C HIS A 197 2.43 4.16 22.16
N GLU A 198 3.71 4.00 21.83
CA GLU A 198 4.81 4.77 22.38
C GLU A 198 4.98 6.11 21.65
N ARG A 199 5.86 6.96 22.17
CA ARG A 199 6.19 8.23 21.51
C ARG A 199 6.79 8.00 20.13
N ASP A 200 7.64 6.99 20.02
CA ASP A 200 8.36 6.64 18.81
C ASP A 200 7.85 5.32 18.25
N ALA A 201 7.79 5.21 16.94
CA ALA A 201 7.56 3.94 16.24
C ALA A 201 8.91 3.41 15.77
N VAL A 202 9.37 2.30 16.34
CA VAL A 202 10.66 1.68 16.01
C VAL A 202 10.43 0.57 14.98
N TYR A 203 11.20 0.63 13.89
CA TYR A 203 11.09 -0.28 12.75
C TYR A 203 11.98 -1.50 13.02
N HIS A 204 11.50 -2.38 13.91
CA HIS A 204 12.24 -3.55 14.39
C HIS A 204 12.53 -4.57 13.28
N GLU A 205 11.70 -4.60 12.25
CA GLU A 205 11.85 -5.47 11.08
C GLU A 205 13.03 -5.07 10.18
N GLY A 206 13.58 -3.86 10.34
CA GLY A 206 14.70 -3.37 9.56
C GLY A 206 14.44 -3.45 8.05
N VAL A 207 15.31 -4.16 7.32
CA VAL A 207 15.17 -4.36 5.87
C VAL A 207 14.18 -5.47 5.49
N PHE A 208 13.70 -6.25 6.45
CA PHE A 208 12.78 -7.36 6.24
C PHE A 208 11.33 -6.85 6.21
N VAL A 209 11.01 -6.04 5.20
CA VAL A 209 9.66 -5.50 4.96
C VAL A 209 9.01 -6.21 3.76
N GLY A 210 7.74 -6.60 3.90
CA GLY A 210 6.97 -7.26 2.84
C GLY A 210 7.61 -8.57 2.41
N TYR A 211 7.78 -8.76 1.10
CA TYR A 211 8.33 -10.02 0.57
C TYR A 211 9.74 -10.33 1.06
N ARG A 212 10.54 -9.31 1.42
CA ARG A 212 11.89 -9.52 1.97
C ARG A 212 11.83 -10.33 3.26
N TYR A 213 10.81 -10.10 4.07
CA TYR A 213 10.54 -10.92 5.24
C TYR A 213 9.95 -12.27 4.85
N THR A 214 8.83 -12.31 4.14
CA THR A 214 8.09 -13.56 3.95
C THR A 214 8.90 -14.63 3.22
N THR A 215 9.74 -14.22 2.27
CA THR A 215 10.63 -15.13 1.53
C THR A 215 11.85 -15.56 2.34
N THR A 216 12.35 -14.72 3.25
CA THR A 216 13.46 -15.07 4.15
C THR A 216 12.98 -15.99 5.27
N ALA A 217 11.80 -15.72 5.82
CA ALA A 217 11.20 -16.46 6.93
C ALA A 217 10.33 -17.64 6.52
N GLY A 218 10.14 -17.88 5.22
CA GLY A 218 9.31 -18.97 4.73
C GLY A 218 7.84 -18.85 5.14
N VAL A 219 7.35 -17.62 5.33
CA VAL A 219 5.97 -17.34 5.76
C VAL A 219 5.02 -17.55 4.58
N PRO A 220 4.04 -18.46 4.68
CA PRO A 220 3.10 -18.70 3.59
C PRO A 220 2.21 -17.49 3.32
N VAL A 221 2.11 -17.09 2.06
CA VAL A 221 1.30 -15.95 1.62
C VAL A 221 0.08 -16.42 0.81
N LEU A 222 -0.90 -15.55 0.62
CA LEU A 222 -2.01 -15.77 -0.29
C LEU A 222 -1.57 -15.52 -1.74
N PHE A 223 -0.94 -14.36 -1.98
CA PHE A 223 -0.30 -14.05 -3.25
C PHE A 223 1.05 -13.37 -3.01
N PRO A 224 2.13 -13.85 -3.63
CA PRO A 224 3.45 -13.29 -3.43
C PRO A 224 3.64 -11.98 -4.19
N PHE A 225 4.65 -11.20 -3.78
CA PHE A 225 5.08 -10.01 -4.53
C PHE A 225 5.44 -10.39 -5.98
N GLY A 226 5.07 -9.54 -6.92
CA GLY A 226 5.29 -9.76 -8.35
C GLY A 226 4.36 -10.80 -8.99
N PHE A 227 3.37 -11.33 -8.26
CA PHE A 227 2.41 -12.31 -8.80
C PHE A 227 1.35 -11.67 -9.71
N GLY A 228 0.89 -12.44 -10.71
CA GLY A 228 -0.23 -12.10 -11.58
C GLY A 228 -0.40 -13.17 -12.67
N LEU A 229 -1.63 -13.56 -12.94
CA LEU A 229 -1.94 -14.49 -14.03
C LEU A 229 -2.11 -13.73 -15.35
N SER A 230 -2.08 -14.48 -16.45
CA SER A 230 -2.31 -14.02 -17.82
C SER A 230 -3.24 -15.00 -18.52
N TYR A 231 -3.94 -14.56 -19.58
CA TYR A 231 -4.69 -15.46 -20.48
C TYR A 231 -3.78 -16.21 -21.46
N THR A 232 -2.46 -16.05 -21.36
CA THR A 232 -1.48 -16.82 -22.12
C THR A 232 -0.39 -17.34 -21.18
N SER A 233 0.48 -18.20 -21.71
CA SER A 233 1.59 -18.78 -20.98
C SER A 233 2.94 -18.33 -21.52
N PHE A 234 3.94 -18.23 -20.64
CA PHE A 234 5.30 -17.84 -21.00
C PHE A 234 6.33 -18.85 -20.47
N THR A 235 7.33 -19.11 -21.30
CA THR A 235 8.50 -19.91 -20.94
C THR A 235 9.77 -19.07 -21.04
N TYR A 236 10.72 -19.41 -20.18
CA TYR A 236 11.99 -18.71 -20.03
C TYR A 236 13.10 -19.73 -20.31
N SER A 237 14.09 -19.38 -21.13
CA SER A 237 15.21 -20.26 -21.45
C SER A 237 16.51 -19.49 -21.65
N ASP A 238 17.61 -20.22 -21.81
CA ASP A 238 18.90 -19.69 -22.27
C ASP A 238 19.45 -18.55 -21.41
N LEU A 239 19.40 -18.70 -20.08
CA LEU A 239 19.96 -17.71 -19.16
C LEU A 239 21.47 -17.56 -19.38
N MET A 240 21.87 -16.33 -19.66
CA MET A 240 23.25 -15.86 -19.67
C MET A 240 23.40 -14.78 -18.61
N ILE A 241 24.48 -14.87 -17.83
CA ILE A 241 24.84 -13.90 -16.80
C ILE A 241 26.27 -13.44 -17.09
N ASP A 242 26.46 -12.13 -17.21
CA ASP A 242 27.79 -11.53 -17.37
C ASP A 242 27.99 -10.38 -16.36
N ALA A 243 29.01 -9.54 -16.57
CA ALA A 243 29.30 -8.44 -15.67
C ALA A 243 28.30 -7.27 -15.79
N ASP A 244 27.58 -7.19 -16.91
CA ASP A 244 26.71 -6.06 -17.26
C ASP A 244 25.23 -6.38 -17.03
N GLY A 245 24.84 -7.65 -16.88
CA GLY A 245 23.46 -8.03 -16.57
C GLY A 245 23.11 -9.50 -16.76
N VAL A 246 21.81 -9.73 -16.89
CA VAL A 246 21.25 -11.02 -17.32
C VAL A 246 20.61 -10.88 -18.68
N THR A 247 20.81 -11.88 -19.54
CA THR A 247 20.13 -12.01 -20.83
C THR A 247 19.49 -13.40 -20.92
N PHE A 248 18.27 -13.50 -21.42
CA PHE A 248 17.55 -14.77 -21.56
C PHE A 248 16.53 -14.70 -22.69
N THR A 249 16.04 -15.85 -23.14
CA THR A 249 14.94 -15.94 -24.11
C THR A 249 13.62 -16.04 -23.38
N LEU A 250 12.66 -15.23 -23.80
CA LEU A 250 11.27 -15.28 -23.34
C LEU A 250 10.37 -15.64 -24.52
N THR A 251 9.54 -16.67 -24.36
CA THR A 251 8.64 -17.15 -25.40
C THR A 251 7.20 -17.18 -24.91
N ASN A 252 6.29 -16.60 -25.69
CA ASN A 252 4.85 -16.78 -25.47
C ASN A 252 4.44 -18.14 -26.06
N THR A 253 4.06 -19.07 -25.19
CA THR A 253 3.70 -20.45 -25.55
C THR A 253 2.20 -20.70 -25.61
N GLY A 254 1.38 -19.71 -25.29
CA GLY A 254 -0.07 -19.83 -25.43
C GLY A 254 -0.56 -19.38 -26.81
N ASP A 255 -1.88 -19.26 -26.92
CA ASP A 255 -2.62 -18.96 -28.15
C ASP A 255 -3.05 -17.48 -28.26
N ARG A 256 -2.77 -16.68 -27.23
CA ARG A 256 -3.13 -15.26 -27.15
C ARG A 256 -1.90 -14.38 -27.02
N GLU A 257 -1.98 -13.20 -27.63
CA GLU A 257 -1.03 -12.12 -27.35
C GLU A 257 -1.10 -11.78 -25.85
N GLY A 258 0.05 -11.47 -25.28
CA GLY A 258 0.15 -11.09 -23.88
C GLY A 258 1.46 -10.39 -23.56
N ALA A 259 1.49 -9.77 -22.38
CA ALA A 259 2.68 -9.14 -21.86
C ALA A 259 3.14 -9.81 -20.56
N GLU A 260 4.41 -10.15 -20.50
CA GLU A 260 5.06 -10.75 -19.33
C GLU A 260 5.99 -9.73 -18.67
N VAL A 261 6.10 -9.77 -17.34
CA VAL A 261 7.02 -8.94 -16.56
C VAL A 261 8.06 -9.85 -15.93
N ALA A 262 9.17 -10.03 -16.65
CA ALA A 262 10.30 -10.79 -16.17
C ALA A 262 11.02 -10.00 -15.07
N GLN A 263 11.24 -10.63 -13.91
CA GLN A 263 11.78 -9.99 -12.70
C GLN A 263 13.13 -10.59 -12.35
N LEU A 264 14.14 -9.74 -12.14
CA LEU A 264 15.47 -10.11 -11.66
C LEU A 264 15.52 -9.98 -10.14
N TYR A 265 15.81 -11.10 -9.47
CA TYR A 265 16.08 -11.16 -8.03
C TYR A 265 17.54 -11.53 -7.78
N VAL A 266 18.15 -10.85 -6.82
CA VAL A 266 19.51 -11.13 -6.35
C VAL A 266 19.46 -11.61 -4.91
N ALA A 267 20.11 -12.75 -4.65
CA ALA A 267 20.39 -13.26 -3.32
C ALA A 267 21.79 -12.82 -2.90
N PRO A 268 21.99 -12.47 -1.61
CA PRO A 268 23.30 -12.08 -1.11
C PRO A 268 24.31 -13.24 -1.17
N PRO A 269 25.62 -12.97 -0.98
CA PRO A 269 26.62 -14.01 -0.94
C PRO A 269 26.31 -15.09 0.10
N VAL A 270 26.67 -16.34 -0.21
CA VAL A 270 26.55 -17.45 0.74
C VAL A 270 27.26 -17.09 2.05
N GLY A 271 26.54 -17.21 3.17
CA GLY A 271 27.05 -16.88 4.50
C GLY A 271 26.85 -15.43 4.92
N ALA A 272 26.33 -14.55 4.06
CA ALA A 272 25.94 -13.20 4.48
C ALA A 272 24.77 -13.26 5.47
N SER A 273 24.98 -12.74 6.68
CA SER A 273 23.93 -12.58 7.69
C SER A 273 23.18 -11.26 7.52
N GLY A 274 21.98 -11.15 8.10
CA GLY A 274 21.22 -9.88 8.14
C GLY A 274 20.66 -9.38 6.81
N ARG A 275 20.56 -10.24 5.78
CA ARG A 275 20.07 -9.84 4.45
C ARG A 275 18.87 -10.66 3.98
N PRO A 276 17.95 -10.05 3.21
CA PRO A 276 16.87 -10.78 2.57
C PRO A 276 17.40 -11.86 1.64
N THR A 277 16.76 -13.03 1.61
CA THR A 277 17.15 -14.13 0.71
C THR A 277 17.00 -13.75 -0.77
N ARG A 278 16.13 -12.78 -1.07
CA ARG A 278 15.87 -12.26 -2.42
C ARG A 278 15.55 -10.78 -2.36
N GLU A 279 16.16 -10.00 -3.25
CA GLU A 279 15.80 -8.61 -3.50
C GLU A 279 15.58 -8.38 -4.99
N LEU A 280 14.46 -7.76 -5.37
CA LEU A 280 14.22 -7.31 -6.74
C LEU A 280 15.27 -6.26 -7.12
N LYS A 281 16.01 -6.50 -8.21
CA LYS A 281 17.05 -5.59 -8.75
C LYS A 281 16.77 -5.08 -10.16
N GLY A 282 15.72 -5.59 -10.80
CA GLY A 282 15.27 -5.08 -12.09
C GLY A 282 14.08 -5.86 -12.61
N PHE A 283 13.40 -5.33 -13.61
CA PHE A 283 12.37 -6.05 -14.33
C PHE A 283 12.20 -5.48 -15.73
N GLN A 284 11.68 -6.28 -16.66
CA GLN A 284 11.33 -5.82 -18.00
C GLN A 284 9.96 -6.38 -18.39
N LYS A 285 9.09 -5.49 -18.86
CA LYS A 285 7.80 -5.87 -19.43
C LYS A 285 7.96 -6.06 -20.94
N VAL A 286 7.51 -7.20 -21.46
CA VAL A 286 7.67 -7.58 -22.86
C VAL A 286 6.34 -8.09 -23.40
N GLU A 287 5.86 -7.45 -24.46
CA GLU A 287 4.71 -7.89 -25.26
C GLU A 287 5.17 -8.88 -26.33
N LEU A 288 4.45 -10.00 -26.44
CA LEU A 288 4.75 -11.09 -27.38
C LEU A 288 3.45 -11.62 -27.99
N ALA A 289 3.45 -11.75 -29.32
CA ALA A 289 2.43 -12.48 -30.05
C ALA A 289 2.50 -14.00 -29.74
N PRO A 290 1.43 -14.79 -30.01
CA PRO A 290 1.46 -16.25 -29.83
C PRO A 290 2.64 -16.88 -30.58
N GLY A 291 3.44 -17.70 -29.88
CA GLY A 291 4.62 -18.36 -30.43
C GLY A 291 5.85 -17.46 -30.63
N GLU A 292 5.74 -16.14 -30.40
CA GLU A 292 6.89 -15.23 -30.51
C GLU A 292 7.90 -15.49 -29.39
N SER A 293 9.18 -15.43 -29.73
CA SER A 293 10.30 -15.46 -28.79
C SER A 293 11.13 -14.18 -28.92
N ARG A 294 11.54 -13.60 -27.79
CA ARG A 294 12.41 -12.43 -27.74
C ARG A 294 13.52 -12.62 -26.73
N THR A 295 14.72 -12.16 -27.10
CA THR A 295 15.83 -12.02 -26.15
C THR A 295 15.60 -10.79 -25.28
N VAL A 296 15.64 -10.97 -23.97
CA VAL A 296 15.37 -9.96 -22.95
C VAL A 296 16.65 -9.74 -22.15
N THR A 297 16.99 -8.47 -21.87
CA THR A 297 18.19 -8.10 -21.11
C THR A 297 17.80 -7.19 -19.95
N ILE A 298 18.12 -7.60 -18.73
CA ILE A 298 17.98 -6.78 -17.53
C ILE A 298 19.39 -6.41 -17.06
N PRO A 299 19.82 -5.13 -17.20
CA PRO A 299 21.17 -4.72 -16.85
C PRO A 299 21.37 -4.69 -15.34
N PHE A 300 22.60 -4.94 -14.92
CA PHE A 300 23.07 -4.57 -13.59
C PHE A 300 23.43 -3.09 -13.54
N ASP A 301 23.25 -2.52 -12.37
CA ASP A 301 23.55 -1.12 -12.07
C ASP A 301 24.33 -1.01 -10.74
N GLU A 302 24.66 0.22 -10.35
CA GLU A 302 25.37 0.48 -9.09
C GLU A 302 24.58 0.00 -7.84
N TYR A 303 23.27 -0.22 -7.93
CA TYR A 303 22.39 -0.61 -6.82
C TYR A 303 22.24 -2.14 -6.69
N THR A 304 22.66 -2.89 -7.71
CA THR A 304 22.38 -4.32 -7.84
C THR A 304 22.98 -5.14 -6.70
N PHE A 305 24.26 -4.93 -6.38
CA PHE A 305 24.97 -5.73 -5.38
C PHE A 305 25.29 -5.01 -4.07
N ARG A 306 25.09 -3.69 -4.03
CA ARG A 306 25.48 -2.86 -2.89
C ARG A 306 24.58 -3.07 -1.67
N THR A 307 25.18 -2.91 -0.51
CA THR A 307 24.53 -2.83 0.81
C THR A 307 25.08 -1.63 1.56
N PHE A 308 24.38 -1.17 2.60
CA PHE A 308 24.86 -0.09 3.44
C PHE A 308 25.63 -0.68 4.63
N ASP A 309 26.93 -0.38 4.71
CA ASP A 309 27.78 -0.77 5.83
C ASP A 309 27.67 0.29 6.93
N MET A 310 27.03 -0.09 8.03
CA MET A 310 26.83 0.79 9.19
C MET A 310 28.14 1.14 9.93
N THR A 311 29.18 0.31 9.81
CA THR A 311 30.48 0.56 10.44
C THR A 311 31.29 1.56 9.62
N ALA A 312 31.24 1.44 8.30
CA ALA A 312 31.92 2.35 7.38
C ALA A 312 31.10 3.63 7.07
N ASP A 313 29.82 3.67 7.45
CA ASP A 313 28.85 4.72 7.10
C ASP A 313 28.81 4.98 5.57
N ALA A 314 28.84 3.90 4.79
CA ALA A 314 29.01 3.95 3.35
C ALA A 314 28.32 2.79 2.63
N TRP A 315 28.02 2.99 1.34
CA TRP A 315 27.61 1.90 0.46
C TRP A 315 28.82 1.03 0.10
N ALA A 316 28.70 -0.28 0.24
CA ALA A 316 29.72 -1.26 -0.08
C ALA A 316 29.15 -2.40 -0.92
N VAL A 317 29.99 -3.06 -1.72
CA VAL A 317 29.64 -4.27 -2.46
C VAL A 317 30.42 -5.44 -1.87
N PRO A 318 29.79 -6.30 -1.03
CA PRO A 318 30.45 -7.47 -0.49
C PRO A 318 31.00 -8.37 -1.59
N GLU A 319 32.25 -8.78 -1.47
CA GLU A 319 32.82 -9.79 -2.36
C GLU A 319 32.12 -11.13 -2.11
N GLY A 320 31.71 -11.85 -3.16
CA GLY A 320 30.94 -13.07 -2.94
C GLY A 320 30.35 -13.69 -4.18
N ASP A 321 29.82 -14.91 -4.01
CA ASP A 321 28.99 -15.60 -4.99
C ASP A 321 27.53 -15.24 -4.74
N TYR A 322 27.00 -14.33 -5.55
CA TYR A 322 25.61 -13.89 -5.47
C TYR A 322 24.72 -14.86 -6.24
N GLY A 323 23.58 -15.21 -5.66
CA GLY A 323 22.54 -15.94 -6.37
C GLY A 323 21.77 -15.00 -7.30
N ILE A 324 21.54 -15.41 -8.55
CA ILE A 324 20.81 -14.66 -9.55
C ILE A 324 19.59 -15.48 -9.95
N ALA A 325 18.41 -14.86 -9.97
CA ALA A 325 17.19 -15.51 -10.43
C ALA A 325 16.38 -14.58 -11.35
N VAL A 326 15.92 -15.12 -12.48
CA VAL A 326 14.89 -14.51 -13.33
C VAL A 326 13.58 -15.25 -13.07
N ALA A 327 12.54 -14.50 -12.79
CA ALA A 327 11.31 -15.03 -12.22
C ALA A 327 10.06 -14.33 -12.75
N ALA A 328 8.92 -15.03 -12.70
CA ALA A 328 7.60 -14.46 -13.01
C ALA A 328 6.92 -13.85 -11.77
N SER A 329 7.39 -14.20 -10.56
CA SER A 329 7.09 -13.57 -9.27
C SER A 329 8.19 -13.93 -8.26
N VAL A 330 8.21 -13.37 -7.06
CA VAL A 330 9.27 -13.68 -6.08
C VAL A 330 9.30 -15.16 -5.64
N GLU A 331 8.21 -15.90 -5.83
CA GLU A 331 8.12 -17.35 -5.53
C GLU A 331 8.18 -18.24 -6.78
N ASP A 332 7.99 -17.69 -7.98
CA ASP A 332 8.00 -18.41 -9.25
C ASP A 332 9.31 -18.15 -10.02
N LEU A 333 10.40 -18.73 -9.51
CA LEU A 333 11.73 -18.62 -10.11
C LEU A 333 11.82 -19.54 -11.34
N ARG A 334 12.07 -18.96 -12.51
CA ARG A 334 12.09 -19.69 -13.79
C ARG A 334 13.50 -20.08 -14.22
N LEU A 335 14.45 -19.18 -14.02
CA LEU A 335 15.86 -19.38 -14.33
C LEU A 335 16.71 -18.96 -13.14
N THR A 336 17.73 -19.74 -12.81
CA THR A 336 18.65 -19.44 -11.72
C THR A 336 20.10 -19.65 -12.13
N GLY A 337 21.00 -18.89 -11.50
CA GLY A 337 22.43 -19.00 -11.68
C GLY A 337 23.17 -18.29 -10.54
N ALA A 338 24.47 -18.11 -10.70
CA ALA A 338 25.30 -17.41 -9.74
C ALA A 338 26.32 -16.51 -10.45
N LEU A 339 26.69 -15.41 -9.80
CA LEU A 339 27.73 -14.50 -10.26
C LEU A 339 28.72 -14.23 -9.13
N ARG A 340 30.00 -14.47 -9.38
CA ARG A 340 31.07 -14.04 -8.48
C ARG A 340 31.34 -12.55 -8.70
N VAL A 341 31.15 -11.75 -7.66
CA VAL A 341 31.48 -10.31 -7.65
C VAL A 341 32.79 -10.12 -6.88
N GLY A 342 33.79 -9.55 -7.56
CA GLY A 342 35.10 -9.23 -6.97
C GLY A 342 35.08 -7.94 -6.16
N SER A 343 36.01 -7.77 -5.21
CA SER A 343 36.04 -6.57 -4.37
C SER A 343 36.50 -5.33 -5.14
N THR A 344 35.86 -4.21 -4.87
CA THR A 344 36.41 -2.87 -5.08
C THR A 344 36.99 -2.36 -3.75
N GLY A 345 38.20 -2.81 -3.39
CA GLY A 345 38.98 -2.23 -2.27
C GLY A 345 38.98 -3.01 -0.95
N GLU A 346 39.94 -2.69 -0.07
CA GLU A 346 40.46 -3.50 1.04
C GLU A 346 39.45 -3.86 2.15
N ARG A 347 39.53 -5.13 2.61
CA ARG A 347 38.70 -5.74 3.65
C ARG A 347 38.93 -5.15 5.04
N GLN A 348 37.84 -5.04 5.80
CA GLN A 348 37.84 -5.43 7.21
C GLN A 348 36.70 -6.43 7.49
N SER A 349 37.02 -7.47 8.24
CA SER A 349 36.12 -8.54 8.66
C SER A 349 35.04 -7.99 9.61
N LEU A 350 33.78 -7.97 9.17
CA LEU A 350 32.64 -7.69 10.05
C LEU A 350 32.36 -8.93 10.91
N THR A 351 32.31 -8.77 12.22
CA THR A 351 31.89 -9.82 13.16
C THR A 351 30.36 -9.94 13.18
N ASP A 352 29.87 -11.11 12.75
CA ASP A 352 28.47 -11.50 12.45
C ASP A 352 27.46 -11.51 13.62
N GLU A 353 27.83 -11.13 14.84
CA GLU A 353 27.00 -11.46 16.01
C GLU A 353 25.69 -10.64 16.10
N ALA A 354 25.66 -9.38 15.67
CA ALA A 354 24.46 -8.54 15.81
C ALA A 354 23.36 -8.84 14.75
N SER A 355 23.77 -9.22 13.54
CA SER A 355 22.85 -9.48 12.41
C SER A 355 22.31 -10.92 12.41
N ALA A 356 23.13 -11.88 12.86
CA ALA A 356 22.69 -13.27 13.03
C ALA A 356 21.68 -13.42 14.17
N VAL A 357 21.75 -12.60 15.23
CA VAL A 357 20.80 -12.63 16.36
C VAL A 357 19.41 -12.12 15.95
N VAL A 358 19.31 -11.06 15.13
CA VAL A 358 18.01 -10.54 14.67
C VAL A 358 17.32 -11.50 13.71
N VAL A 359 18.07 -12.08 12.77
CA VAL A 359 17.54 -13.03 11.80
C VAL A 359 17.27 -14.39 12.45
N GLY A 360 18.16 -14.89 13.31
CA GLY A 360 17.94 -16.11 14.09
C GLY A 360 16.73 -16.00 15.02
N ALA A 361 16.56 -14.87 15.71
CA ALA A 361 15.38 -14.64 16.54
C ALA A 361 14.09 -14.51 15.70
N MET A 362 14.12 -13.91 14.51
CA MET A 362 12.97 -13.87 13.59
C MET A 362 12.65 -15.22 12.93
N LEU A 363 13.65 -16.08 12.69
CA LEU A 363 13.52 -17.36 11.97
C LEU A 363 13.26 -18.56 12.89
N GLU A 364 13.80 -18.58 14.11
CA GLU A 364 13.54 -19.64 15.10
C GLU A 364 12.23 -19.43 15.88
N ALA A 365 11.62 -18.26 15.74
CA ALA A 365 10.28 -18.01 16.24
C ALA A 365 9.25 -18.77 15.38
N GLU A 366 8.79 -19.92 15.88
CA GLU A 366 7.36 -20.26 15.73
C GLU A 366 6.53 -18.98 16.04
N PRO A 367 5.35 -18.76 15.43
CA PRO A 367 4.56 -17.52 15.60
C PRO A 367 4.05 -17.28 17.05
N ARG A 368 4.64 -17.94 18.04
CA ARG A 368 4.57 -17.63 19.45
C ARG A 368 5.97 -17.41 20.01
N SER A 369 6.11 -16.27 20.68
CA SER A 369 7.20 -15.88 21.58
C SER A 369 8.58 -15.70 20.95
N LEU A 370 8.71 -14.68 20.10
CA LEU A 370 9.76 -13.70 20.36
C LEU A 370 9.47 -13.09 21.73
N GLU A 371 10.04 -13.66 22.80
CA GLU A 371 10.17 -12.93 24.07
C GLU A 371 11.18 -11.81 23.83
N PHE A 372 10.72 -10.74 23.17
CA PHE A 372 11.22 -9.41 23.47
C PHE A 372 11.10 -9.27 24.98
N GLU A 373 12.18 -8.83 25.64
CA GLU A 373 12.09 -8.40 27.04
C GLU A 373 10.75 -7.71 27.22
N SER A 374 9.92 -8.26 28.09
CA SER A 374 8.61 -7.71 28.39
C SER A 374 8.83 -6.27 28.83
N LEU A 375 8.73 -5.33 27.88
CA LEU A 375 8.48 -3.95 28.19
C LEU A 375 7.24 -4.02 29.07
N PRO A 376 7.33 -3.59 30.33
CA PRO A 376 6.37 -3.94 31.35
C PRO A 376 4.95 -3.73 30.82
N ALA A 377 4.18 -4.83 30.82
CA ALA A 377 2.77 -4.85 30.47
C ALA A 377 1.99 -4.09 31.55
N ALA A 378 2.13 -2.78 31.49
CA ALA A 378 1.33 -1.75 32.10
C ALA A 378 1.75 -0.51 31.34
N ALA A 379 0.85 0.08 30.54
CA ALA A 379 1.03 1.45 30.10
C ALA A 379 1.31 2.27 31.36
N GLU A 380 2.57 2.62 31.63
CA GLU A 380 2.88 3.56 32.68
C GLU A 380 2.02 4.79 32.38
N PRO A 381 1.29 5.34 33.36
CA PRO A 381 0.44 6.50 33.12
C PRO A 381 1.28 7.56 32.44
N ARG A 382 0.97 7.85 31.16
CA ARG A 382 1.76 8.68 30.23
C ARG A 382 2.51 9.73 31.02
N ARG A 383 3.80 9.49 31.29
CA ARG A 383 4.62 10.38 32.10
C ARG A 383 4.52 11.74 31.43
N ARG A 384 4.37 12.85 32.16
CA ARG A 384 4.22 14.18 31.54
C ARG A 384 5.46 14.53 30.71
N VAL A 385 5.43 14.22 29.42
CA VAL A 385 6.55 14.38 28.49
C VAL A 385 6.66 15.85 28.09
N ALA A 386 7.88 16.32 27.89
CA ALA A 386 8.10 17.61 27.28
C ALA A 386 7.90 17.47 25.76
N LEU A 387 6.92 18.21 25.22
CA LEU A 387 6.65 18.23 23.79
C LEU A 387 7.64 19.15 23.08
N SER A 388 7.94 18.84 21.82
CA SER A 388 8.73 19.61 20.88
C SER A 388 7.82 20.18 19.78
N GLU A 389 8.39 21.02 18.93
CA GLU A 389 7.74 21.55 17.74
C GLU A 389 7.35 20.48 16.70
N ASN A 390 7.92 19.27 16.83
CA ASN A 390 7.65 18.12 15.97
C ASN A 390 6.58 17.17 16.53
N ASP A 391 6.19 17.33 17.80
CA ASP A 391 5.12 16.51 18.37
C ASP A 391 3.75 16.96 17.84
N PRO A 392 2.82 16.02 17.57
CA PRO A 392 1.49 16.33 17.05
C PRO A 392 0.62 17.01 18.12
N LEU A 393 -0.42 17.74 17.70
CA LEU A 393 -1.34 18.37 18.65
C LEU A 393 -2.06 17.37 19.58
N LEU A 394 -2.32 16.14 19.13
CA LEU A 394 -2.83 15.07 19.99
C LEU A 394 -1.90 14.70 21.15
N ALA A 395 -0.59 14.91 21.02
CA ALA A 395 0.35 14.65 22.11
C ALA A 395 0.12 15.58 23.32
N MET A 396 -0.68 16.65 23.16
CA MET A 396 -1.07 17.53 24.25
C MET A 396 -1.88 16.82 25.35
N GLU A 397 -2.40 15.60 25.14
CA GLU A 397 -3.01 14.78 26.20
C GLU A 397 -2.03 14.55 27.37
N GLY A 398 -0.75 14.36 27.04
CA GLY A 398 0.35 14.18 28.00
C GLY A 398 1.05 15.48 28.42
N ALA A 399 0.63 16.65 27.93
CA ALA A 399 1.31 17.92 28.16
C ALA A 399 1.37 18.29 29.66
N ARG A 400 2.38 19.08 30.05
CA ARG A 400 2.49 19.61 31.43
C ARG A 400 1.41 20.64 31.74
N SER A 401 1.01 21.43 30.74
CA SER A 401 -0.03 22.46 30.83
C SER A 401 -1.46 21.89 30.96
N PRO A 402 -2.22 22.22 32.02
CA PRO A 402 -3.63 21.85 32.12
C PRO A 402 -4.51 22.42 31.00
N LEU A 403 -4.19 23.62 30.51
CA LEU A 403 -4.91 24.25 29.41
C LEU A 403 -4.68 23.51 28.09
N ALA A 404 -3.45 23.04 27.85
CA ALA A 404 -3.13 22.25 26.65
C ALA A 404 -3.89 20.91 26.67
N ARG A 405 -3.91 20.20 27.80
CA ARG A 405 -4.69 18.97 27.97
C ARG A 405 -6.19 19.22 27.78
N PHE A 406 -6.71 20.36 28.24
CA PHE A 406 -8.12 20.72 28.02
C PHE A 406 -8.41 20.98 26.53
N ALA A 407 -7.52 21.69 25.83
CA ALA A 407 -7.66 21.94 24.39
C ALA A 407 -7.64 20.63 23.59
N GLU A 408 -6.72 19.72 23.91
CA GLU A 408 -6.67 18.38 23.32
C GLU A 408 -7.97 17.61 23.57
N LYS A 409 -8.43 17.54 24.82
CA LYS A 409 -9.69 16.84 25.15
C LYS A 409 -10.88 17.37 24.35
N ARG A 410 -10.89 18.68 24.03
CA ARG A 410 -11.92 19.28 23.15
C ARG A 410 -11.75 18.84 21.70
N LEU A 411 -10.53 18.85 21.17
CA LEU A 411 -10.23 18.36 19.82
C LEU A 411 -10.58 16.87 19.66
N ALA A 412 -10.13 16.00 20.57
CA ALA A 412 -10.49 14.58 20.58
C ALA A 412 -12.00 14.35 20.75
N GLY A 413 -12.68 15.23 21.51
CA GLY A 413 -14.14 15.21 21.61
C GLY A 413 -14.84 15.60 20.30
N MET A 414 -14.29 16.52 19.52
CA MET A 414 -14.79 16.86 18.19
C MET A 414 -14.54 15.71 17.21
N LEU A 415 -13.36 15.07 17.28
CA LEU A 415 -12.98 13.98 16.38
C LEU A 415 -13.90 12.77 16.58
N ARG A 416 -14.13 12.35 17.82
CA ARG A 416 -15.09 11.28 18.14
C ARG A 416 -16.51 11.57 17.66
N LYS A 417 -16.94 12.83 17.68
CA LYS A 417 -18.25 13.23 17.16
C LYS A 417 -18.31 13.23 15.63
N ALA A 418 -17.21 13.52 14.95
CA ALA A 418 -17.11 13.40 13.50
C ALA A 418 -17.15 11.92 13.10
N ASP A 419 -16.36 11.08 13.77
CA ASP A 419 -16.32 9.63 13.54
C ASP A 419 -17.69 8.97 13.72
N ALA A 420 -18.44 9.37 14.75
CA ALA A 420 -19.79 8.86 14.99
C ALA A 420 -20.80 9.20 13.88
N LYS A 421 -20.50 10.17 12.99
CA LYS A 421 -21.32 10.48 11.82
C LYS A 421 -20.96 9.64 10.59
N GLY A 422 -19.96 8.75 10.68
CA GLY A 422 -19.54 7.87 9.60
C GLY A 422 -18.80 8.57 8.46
N THR A 423 -18.33 9.82 8.65
CA THR A 423 -17.48 10.52 7.68
C THR A 423 -16.29 11.14 8.40
N PRO A 424 -15.05 10.70 8.11
CA PRO A 424 -13.85 11.32 8.65
C PRO A 424 -13.81 12.82 8.36
N ASP A 425 -13.69 13.63 9.41
CA ASP A 425 -13.41 15.06 9.25
C ASP A 425 -11.91 15.22 9.01
N LEU A 426 -11.52 15.21 7.74
CA LEU A 426 -10.12 15.30 7.31
C LEU A 426 -9.42 16.55 7.84
N ASN A 427 -10.13 17.68 7.91
CA ASN A 427 -9.56 18.91 8.47
C ASN A 427 -9.24 18.71 9.95
N LEU A 428 -10.12 18.05 10.68
CA LEU A 428 -9.90 17.77 12.09
C LEU A 428 -8.79 16.74 12.30
N LEU A 429 -8.76 15.66 11.52
CA LEU A 429 -7.68 14.66 11.53
C LEU A 429 -6.33 15.34 11.28
N PHE A 430 -6.24 16.14 10.22
CA PHE A 430 -5.06 16.91 9.88
C PHE A 430 -4.65 17.86 11.02
N LEU A 431 -5.59 18.65 11.55
CA LEU A 431 -5.31 19.57 12.68
C LEU A 431 -4.80 18.82 13.91
N THR A 432 -5.34 17.65 14.19
CA THR A 432 -4.95 16.85 15.35
C THR A 432 -3.61 16.13 15.18
N GLY A 433 -3.29 15.70 13.96
CA GLY A 433 -2.06 14.98 13.62
C GLY A 433 -0.88 15.89 13.23
N MET A 434 -1.13 17.16 12.89
CA MET A 434 -0.05 18.06 12.48
C MET A 434 0.88 18.41 13.66
N PRO A 435 2.19 18.55 13.41
CA PRO A 435 3.12 19.04 14.42
C PRO A 435 2.95 20.54 14.65
N PHE A 436 3.35 21.06 15.83
CA PHE A 436 3.24 22.50 16.14
C PHE A 436 3.92 23.38 15.08
N ARG A 437 5.07 22.96 14.53
CA ARG A 437 5.77 23.71 13.46
C ARG A 437 4.93 23.93 12.20
N ALA A 438 3.94 23.06 11.93
CA ALA A 438 3.07 23.20 10.76
C ALA A 438 2.13 24.42 10.86
N MET A 439 1.90 24.97 12.06
CA MET A 439 1.05 26.14 12.26
C MET A 439 1.52 27.38 11.48
N GLY A 440 2.83 27.56 11.33
CA GLY A 440 3.35 28.70 10.56
C GLY A 440 2.91 28.66 9.10
N LYS A 441 3.03 27.49 8.47
CA LYS A 441 2.55 27.26 7.09
C LYS A 441 1.02 27.39 7.00
N MET A 442 0.29 26.81 7.94
CA MET A 442 -1.18 26.75 7.90
C MET A 442 -1.86 28.09 8.18
N THR A 443 -1.18 28.99 8.88
CA THR A 443 -1.67 30.35 9.12
C THR A 443 -1.20 31.35 8.06
N GLY A 444 -0.59 30.88 6.97
CA GLY A 444 -0.05 31.75 5.92
C GLY A 444 1.05 32.69 6.44
N GLY A 445 1.80 32.27 7.46
CA GLY A 445 2.83 33.08 8.12
C GLY A 445 2.34 33.95 9.27
N ALA A 446 1.05 33.93 9.64
CA ALA A 446 0.57 34.70 10.79
C ALA A 446 1.16 34.22 12.14
N MET A 447 1.51 32.93 12.23
CA MET A 447 2.37 32.39 13.28
C MET A 447 3.81 32.25 12.79
N SER A 448 4.74 32.93 13.44
CA SER A 448 6.18 32.76 13.19
C SER A 448 6.75 31.56 13.96
N GLU A 449 7.96 31.10 13.61
CA GLU A 449 8.70 30.08 14.36
C GLU A 449 8.88 30.46 15.83
N GLU A 450 9.24 31.72 16.12
CA GLU A 450 9.35 32.25 17.49
C GLU A 450 8.03 32.11 18.29
N MET A 451 6.89 32.26 17.61
CA MET A 451 5.57 32.07 18.23
C MET A 451 5.29 30.59 18.46
N VAL A 452 5.70 29.70 17.55
CA VAL A 452 5.61 28.26 17.73
C VAL A 452 6.44 27.81 18.94
N ASP A 453 7.69 28.26 19.06
CA ASP A 453 8.55 27.94 20.21
C ASP A 453 7.92 28.42 21.53
N SER A 454 7.34 29.61 21.52
CA SER A 454 6.63 30.19 22.66
C SER A 454 5.36 29.40 23.03
N LEU A 455 4.67 28.84 22.04
CA LEU A 455 3.54 27.94 22.24
C LEU A 455 3.99 26.62 22.87
N VAL A 456 5.04 25.99 22.32
CA VAL A 456 5.64 24.75 22.87
C VAL A 456 6.10 24.97 24.32
N ALA A 457 6.73 26.10 24.63
CA ALA A 457 7.10 26.47 25.99
C ALA A 457 5.87 26.57 26.93
N THR A 458 4.78 27.18 26.46
CA THR A 458 3.51 27.25 27.20
C THR A 458 2.94 25.87 27.48
N VAL A 459 2.92 24.98 26.48
CA VAL A 459 2.41 23.61 26.58
C VAL A 459 3.25 22.79 27.57
N ASN A 460 4.56 23.05 27.63
CA ASN A 460 5.50 22.45 28.58
C ASN A 460 5.49 23.06 29.98
N GLY A 461 4.53 23.94 30.30
CA GLY A 461 4.32 24.48 31.64
C GLY A 461 5.08 25.79 31.93
N ARG A 462 5.81 26.35 30.97
CA ARG A 462 6.45 27.68 31.09
C ARG A 462 5.45 28.78 30.73
N HIS A 463 4.31 28.82 31.41
CA HIS A 463 3.13 29.63 31.02
C HIS A 463 3.43 31.12 30.86
N LEU A 464 4.07 31.74 31.85
CA LEU A 464 4.33 33.19 31.83
C LEU A 464 5.33 33.58 30.73
N ALA A 465 6.41 32.81 30.59
CA ALA A 465 7.43 33.05 29.57
C ALA A 465 6.89 32.77 28.17
N GLY A 466 6.16 31.68 27.99
CA GLY A 466 5.56 31.31 26.70
C GLY A 466 4.45 32.25 26.25
N LEU A 467 3.54 32.66 27.14
CA LEU A 467 2.51 33.65 26.81
C LEU A 467 3.12 35.03 26.51
N GLY A 468 4.12 35.45 27.29
CA GLY A 468 4.86 36.69 27.00
C GLY A 468 5.59 36.63 25.66
N GLY A 469 6.19 35.49 25.34
CA GLY A 469 6.82 35.20 24.05
C GLY A 469 5.85 35.24 22.88
N LEU A 470 4.66 34.63 23.02
CA LEU A 470 3.59 34.66 22.02
C LEU A 470 3.12 36.08 21.72
N VAL A 471 2.87 36.89 22.75
CA VAL A 471 2.45 38.28 22.59
C VAL A 471 3.53 39.11 21.91
N ARG A 472 4.79 38.98 22.35
CA ARG A 472 5.92 39.69 21.73
C ARG A 472 6.12 39.27 20.27
N GLY A 473 6.10 37.96 20.02
CA GLY A 473 6.23 37.37 18.69
C GLY A 473 5.12 37.85 17.75
N PHE A 474 3.89 37.93 18.21
CA PHE A 474 2.77 38.47 17.43
C PHE A 474 3.01 39.91 16.95
N PHE A 475 3.41 40.80 17.85
CA PHE A 475 3.70 42.19 17.48
C PHE A 475 4.93 42.32 16.57
N ALA A 476 5.98 41.53 16.85
CA ALA A 476 7.17 41.49 16.00
C ALA A 476 6.85 40.97 14.59
N ASN A 477 6.09 39.89 14.48
CA ASN A 477 5.69 39.30 13.20
C ASN A 477 4.84 40.27 12.38
N ARG A 478 3.85 40.92 13.00
CA ARG A 478 3.02 41.94 12.34
C ARG A 478 3.82 43.15 11.88
N SER A 479 4.88 43.51 12.61
CA SER A 479 5.80 44.56 12.17
C SER A 479 6.62 44.13 10.96
N ARG A 480 7.12 42.88 10.94
CA ARG A 480 7.85 42.31 9.80
C ARG A 480 6.96 42.23 8.56
N GLU A 481 5.73 41.75 8.69
CA GLU A 481 4.75 41.66 7.61
C GLU A 481 4.43 43.04 7.00
N LYS A 482 4.22 44.06 7.84
CA LYS A 482 4.04 45.45 7.36
C LYS A 482 5.25 45.95 6.58
N THR A 483 6.46 45.64 7.04
CA THR A 483 7.69 46.03 6.32
C THR A 483 7.81 45.28 5.00
N LEU A 484 7.52 43.98 4.98
CA LEU A 484 7.55 43.15 3.78
C LEU A 484 6.53 43.63 2.73
N ASN A 485 5.30 43.93 3.15
CA ASN A 485 4.26 44.47 2.27
C ASN A 485 4.65 45.83 1.69
N ARG A 486 5.27 46.71 2.48
CA ARG A 486 5.82 47.97 1.96
C ARG A 486 6.93 47.75 0.94
N LEU A 487 7.80 46.77 1.15
CA LEU A 487 8.86 46.42 0.19
C LEU A 487 8.27 45.86 -1.11
N TYR A 488 7.25 45.00 -1.03
CA TYR A 488 6.53 44.51 -2.21
C TYR A 488 5.79 45.61 -2.96
N GLU A 489 5.13 46.54 -2.26
CA GLU A 489 4.49 47.72 -2.86
C GLU A 489 5.53 48.63 -3.57
N GLN A 490 6.72 48.79 -2.99
CA GLN A 490 7.82 49.54 -3.61
C GLN A 490 8.40 48.85 -4.85
N GLN A 491 8.52 47.52 -4.85
CA GLN A 491 9.01 46.76 -6.02
C GLN A 491 7.97 46.69 -7.14
N SER A 492 6.69 46.47 -6.81
CA SER A 492 5.59 46.45 -7.79
C SER A 492 5.33 47.81 -8.43
N SER A 493 5.47 48.91 -7.68
CA SER A 493 5.39 50.27 -8.24
C SER A 493 6.62 50.67 -9.08
N ALA A 494 7.76 50.00 -8.88
CA ALA A 494 8.94 50.17 -9.73
C ALA A 494 8.85 49.37 -11.06
N GLY A 495 8.15 48.23 -11.08
CA GLY A 495 7.97 47.38 -12.26
C GLY A 495 6.89 47.80 -13.26
N VAL A 496 6.11 48.85 -12.96
CA VAL A 496 5.09 49.44 -13.88
C VAL A 496 5.65 50.67 -14.62
N LYS A 497 6.96 50.90 -14.53
CA LYS A 497 7.67 52.01 -15.19
C LYS A 497 8.68 51.57 -16.28
N GLU A 498 8.52 50.37 -16.80
CA GLU A 498 9.01 49.96 -18.13
C GLU A 498 7.81 49.60 -19.00
#